data_AF-A0A960PYP1-F1
#
_entry.id   AF-A0A960PYP1-F1
#
_cell.length_a   1.000
_cell.length_b   1.000
_cell.length_c   1.000
_cell.angle_alpha   90.00
_cell.angle_beta   90.00
_cell.angle_gamma   90.00
#
_symmetry.space_group_name_H-M   'P 1'
#
loop_
_entity.id
_entity.type
_entity.pdbx_description
1 polymer ?
#
loop_
_entity_poly.entity_id
_entity_poly.type
_entity_poly.pdbx_seq_one_letter_code
_entity_poly.pdbx_strand_id
1 'polypeptide(L)'
;MNHELGIPEWELNRSFASRRIAELAQASGLFLAHFEYRTALPLPEDWLPQGEEDLAPQWHNGILAEHKTSHFRNDLMIGSYHPQHQSAWSSHELCHGLVGFAWEPDASPFSHALAARLAELLPVTLFYFFDDASSRRCELHQFGRPLHGAPCLACERASQSGPRALDGQRMDEGLRFFEAELKAIDESRRVGRMVPHHHGVIDLASDAAQYVHAQLNRLQSRPFQRFIDVFFAPEQGWHPSFESLRARVQLLKDDLLGLRTCPPWSASPKTWIRQDLGMRLIQVAADSEGDVLAELDQMIERLASEDVDLNDLMSTYESLTEEFVLPDRETVFSTGYPMGSHSGRSVHQILEGLTSVCPLALNYLADEPESCLAVAEKFSQADGPQRRPLGHRFSDWLAQQGASTALELARFEATLCQPIPLDVYRVTLANISDDHGPLAIASDCRLIYLSNEAAQIADLGEGGAVLLAIQPNSSGELEIKIMDPELAEPLFNGQVDDPVTRALLLQLGILVPERYG
;
A
#
# COMPACT_ATOMS: atom_id res chain seq x y z
N MET A 1 14.52 -20.91 -3.17
CA MET A 1 13.88 -19.90 -2.31
C MET A 1 12.38 -20.05 -2.50
N ASN A 2 11.63 -20.39 -1.44
CA ASN A 2 10.18 -20.18 -1.48
C ASN A 2 10.00 -18.67 -1.47
N HIS A 3 9.73 -18.06 -2.63
CA HIS A 3 9.37 -16.65 -2.64
C HIS A 3 7.98 -16.57 -2.04
N GLU A 4 7.91 -16.08 -0.80
CA GLU A 4 6.67 -15.56 -0.23
C GLU A 4 6.12 -14.49 -1.18
N LEU A 5 4.81 -14.40 -1.35
CA LEU A 5 4.14 -13.46 -2.26
C LEU A 5 4.33 -11.97 -1.88
N GLY A 6 5.25 -11.66 -0.94
CA GLY A 6 5.54 -10.32 -0.44
C GLY A 6 4.49 -9.78 0.54
N ILE A 7 3.65 -10.66 1.10
CA ILE A 7 2.44 -10.29 1.85
C ILE A 7 2.17 -11.23 3.03
N PRO A 8 1.46 -10.78 4.07
CA PRO A 8 1.04 -11.64 5.17
C PRO A 8 0.12 -12.79 4.70
N GLU A 9 0.40 -14.01 5.14
CA GLU A 9 -0.34 -15.22 4.73
C GLU A 9 -1.86 -15.14 5.00
N TRP A 10 -2.26 -14.46 6.07
CA TRP A 10 -3.67 -14.31 6.41
C TRP A 10 -4.43 -13.48 5.38
N GLU A 11 -3.79 -12.52 4.69
CA GLU A 11 -4.43 -11.72 3.64
C GLU A 11 -4.79 -12.60 2.43
N LEU A 12 -3.98 -13.62 2.17
CA LEU A 12 -4.23 -14.59 1.09
C LEU A 12 -5.39 -15.53 1.41
N ASN A 13 -5.68 -15.72 2.69
CA ASN A 13 -6.66 -16.69 3.17
C ASN A 13 -7.95 -16.05 3.70
N ARG A 14 -8.11 -14.73 3.59
CA ARG A 14 -9.26 -13.99 4.15
C ARG A 14 -10.59 -14.28 3.46
N SER A 15 -10.57 -14.66 2.18
CA SER A 15 -11.73 -14.98 1.36
C SER A 15 -11.41 -16.15 0.41
N PHE A 16 -12.43 -16.82 -0.13
CA PHE A 16 -12.21 -17.87 -1.14
C PHE A 16 -11.56 -17.28 -2.41
N ALA A 17 -11.96 -16.06 -2.79
CA ALA A 17 -11.48 -15.40 -4.00
C ALA A 17 -10.02 -14.98 -3.85
N SER A 18 -9.64 -14.39 -2.70
CA SER A 18 -8.24 -14.07 -2.41
C SER A 18 -7.36 -15.31 -2.44
N ARG A 19 -7.84 -16.44 -1.87
CA ARG A 19 -7.08 -17.70 -1.90
C ARG A 19 -6.86 -18.17 -3.32
N ARG A 20 -7.91 -18.15 -4.15
CA ARG A 20 -7.80 -18.60 -5.54
C ARG A 20 -6.85 -17.72 -6.36
N ILE A 21 -6.91 -16.41 -6.17
CA ILE A 21 -5.95 -15.47 -6.78
C ILE A 21 -4.53 -15.75 -6.31
N ALA A 22 -4.32 -15.99 -5.00
CA ALA A 22 -3.02 -16.30 -4.44
C ALA A 22 -2.39 -17.56 -5.07
N GLU A 23 -3.17 -18.64 -5.18
CA GLU A 23 -2.74 -19.89 -5.79
C GLU A 23 -2.31 -19.70 -7.24
N LEU A 24 -3.11 -18.99 -8.03
CA LEU A 24 -2.81 -18.75 -9.44
C LEU A 24 -1.63 -17.79 -9.61
N ALA A 25 -1.52 -16.78 -8.76
CA ALA A 25 -0.41 -15.83 -8.75
C ALA A 25 0.91 -16.53 -8.41
N GLN A 26 0.91 -17.37 -7.37
CA GLN A 26 2.07 -18.18 -7.00
C GLN A 26 2.48 -19.13 -8.13
N ALA A 27 1.51 -19.80 -8.76
CA ALA A 27 1.77 -20.68 -9.90
C ALA A 27 2.29 -19.91 -11.14
N SER A 28 1.99 -18.61 -11.23
CA SER A 28 2.44 -17.71 -12.29
C SER A 28 3.73 -16.96 -11.93
N GLY A 29 4.33 -17.26 -10.77
CA GLY A 29 5.54 -16.59 -10.26
C GLY A 29 5.35 -15.13 -9.87
N LEU A 30 4.11 -14.63 -9.80
CA LEU A 30 3.79 -13.24 -9.41
C LEU A 30 3.94 -13.06 -7.90
N PHE A 31 4.21 -11.83 -7.46
CA PHE A 31 4.33 -11.43 -6.06
C PHE A 31 4.19 -9.91 -5.95
N LEU A 32 4.18 -9.37 -4.73
CA LEU A 32 4.11 -7.92 -4.49
C LEU A 32 5.45 -7.34 -4.01
N ALA A 33 5.74 -6.14 -4.48
CA ALA A 33 6.84 -5.29 -4.02
C ALA A 33 6.38 -4.43 -2.84
N HIS A 34 7.17 -4.29 -1.79
CA HIS A 34 6.82 -3.41 -0.68
C HIS A 34 7.00 -1.94 -1.06
N PHE A 35 5.90 -1.21 -1.17
CA PHE A 35 5.84 0.15 -1.72
C PHE A 35 6.80 1.12 -1.02
N GLU A 36 6.78 1.15 0.31
CA GLU A 36 7.59 2.09 1.09
C GLU A 36 9.10 1.82 1.01
N TYR A 37 9.52 0.64 0.52
CA TYR A 37 10.94 0.32 0.28
C TYR A 37 11.36 0.52 -1.18
N ARG A 38 10.41 0.81 -2.07
CA ARG A 38 10.64 0.96 -3.51
C ARG A 38 10.83 2.42 -3.85
N THR A 39 11.97 2.78 -4.44
CA THR A 39 12.22 4.14 -4.91
C THR A 39 11.46 4.42 -6.20
N ALA A 40 10.76 5.56 -6.24
CA ALA A 40 10.20 6.08 -7.47
C ALA A 40 11.31 6.74 -8.31
N LEU A 41 11.50 6.28 -9.55
CA LEU A 41 12.41 6.93 -10.47
C LEU A 41 11.75 8.19 -11.05
N PRO A 42 12.49 9.32 -11.15
CA PRO A 42 12.03 10.48 -11.89
C PRO A 42 11.61 10.09 -13.31
N LEU A 43 10.46 10.57 -13.74
CA LEU A 43 9.99 10.33 -15.10
C LEU A 43 10.78 11.23 -16.07
N PRO A 44 11.21 10.71 -17.23
CA PRO A 44 11.71 11.55 -18.31
C PRO A 44 10.73 12.68 -18.63
N GLU A 45 11.24 13.87 -18.96
CA GLU A 45 10.41 15.07 -19.20
C GLU A 45 9.32 14.80 -20.25
N ASP A 46 9.68 14.12 -21.34
CA ASP A 46 8.77 13.75 -22.42
C ASP A 46 7.68 12.74 -22.01
N TRP A 47 7.78 12.11 -20.84
CA TRP A 47 6.77 11.18 -20.32
C TRP A 47 5.77 11.85 -19.38
N LEU A 48 6.09 13.03 -18.86
CA LEU A 48 5.20 13.73 -17.94
C LEU A 48 3.91 14.17 -18.66
N PRO A 49 2.75 14.10 -18.01
CA PRO A 49 1.52 14.70 -18.51
C PRO A 49 1.68 16.22 -18.68
N GLN A 50 1.02 16.79 -19.68
CA GLN A 50 1.09 18.24 -19.91
C GLN A 50 0.57 19.03 -18.70
N GLY A 51 1.41 19.90 -18.15
CA GLY A 51 1.04 20.80 -17.06
C GLY A 51 1.12 20.19 -15.66
N GLU A 52 1.68 18.99 -15.53
CA GLU A 52 2.00 18.39 -14.22
C GLU A 52 3.51 18.50 -13.94
N GLU A 53 3.85 18.96 -12.74
CA GLU A 53 5.22 18.90 -12.21
C GLU A 53 5.37 17.65 -11.32
N ASP A 54 6.61 17.24 -11.10
CA ASP A 54 7.09 16.07 -10.36
C ASP A 54 6.02 15.28 -9.56
N LEU A 55 5.73 14.07 -10.03
CA LEU A 55 4.73 13.15 -9.46
C LEU A 55 5.33 12.15 -8.45
N ALA A 56 6.58 12.37 -8.01
CA ALA A 56 7.24 11.50 -7.04
C ALA A 56 6.46 11.45 -5.71
N PRO A 57 6.36 10.27 -5.07
CA PRO A 57 5.66 10.13 -3.81
C PRO A 57 6.48 10.79 -2.70
N GLN A 58 5.80 11.50 -1.80
CA GLN A 58 6.43 12.22 -0.70
C GLN A 58 5.95 11.69 0.65
N TRP A 59 6.87 11.63 1.61
CA TRP A 59 6.55 11.30 2.98
C TRP A 59 5.93 12.48 3.71
N HIS A 60 4.80 12.22 4.35
CA HIS A 60 4.16 13.14 5.28
C HIS A 60 3.64 12.36 6.48
N ASN A 61 4.11 12.65 7.70
CA ASN A 61 3.62 11.97 8.92
C ASN A 61 3.74 10.44 8.85
N GLY A 62 4.81 9.93 8.23
CA GLY A 62 5.05 8.50 8.06
C GLY A 62 4.09 7.85 7.08
N ILE A 63 3.50 8.65 6.18
CA ILE A 63 2.68 8.23 5.07
C ILE A 63 3.36 8.60 3.76
N LEU A 64 3.71 7.59 2.97
CA LEU A 64 4.17 7.78 1.60
C LEU A 64 2.94 7.77 0.69
N ALA A 65 2.53 8.93 0.20
CA ALA A 65 1.30 9.04 -0.58
C ALA A 65 1.47 8.43 -1.99
N GLU A 66 0.71 7.38 -2.28
CA GLU A 66 0.63 6.82 -3.64
C GLU A 66 -0.37 7.62 -4.49
N HIS A 67 0.14 8.33 -5.49
CA HIS A 67 -0.72 8.96 -6.49
C HIS A 67 -1.28 7.90 -7.46
N LYS A 68 -2.61 7.71 -7.41
CA LYS A 68 -3.35 6.57 -7.99
C LYS A 68 -2.98 6.23 -9.44
N THR A 69 -2.73 7.23 -10.29
CA THR A 69 -2.55 7.02 -11.74
C THR A 69 -1.10 7.13 -12.23
N SER A 70 -0.19 7.65 -11.41
CA SER A 70 1.23 7.78 -11.78
C SER A 70 2.05 6.55 -11.36
N HIS A 71 1.75 5.99 -10.19
CA HIS A 71 2.44 4.82 -9.63
C HIS A 71 1.86 3.49 -10.12
N PHE A 72 0.53 3.43 -10.26
CA PHE A 72 -0.14 2.26 -10.82
C PHE A 72 0.16 2.13 -12.32
N ARG A 73 0.66 0.95 -12.72
CA ARG A 73 1.01 0.64 -14.11
C ARG A 73 0.51 -0.76 -14.45
N ASN A 74 -0.45 -0.85 -15.38
CA ASN A 74 -0.95 -2.13 -15.90
C ASN A 74 0.15 -3.01 -16.51
N ASP A 75 1.24 -2.41 -16.97
CA ASP A 75 2.40 -3.08 -17.57
C ASP A 75 3.42 -3.63 -16.55
N LEU A 76 3.24 -3.39 -15.26
CA LEU A 76 4.06 -4.00 -14.21
C LEU A 76 3.41 -5.28 -13.68
N MET A 77 4.08 -6.41 -13.89
CA MET A 77 3.60 -7.72 -13.43
C MET A 77 3.81 -7.94 -11.92
N ILE A 78 4.71 -7.18 -11.29
CA ILE A 78 4.91 -7.18 -9.84
C ILE A 78 4.04 -6.07 -9.27
N GLY A 79 2.99 -6.45 -8.55
CA GLY A 79 2.06 -5.50 -7.93
C GLY A 79 2.64 -4.81 -6.69
N SER A 80 1.90 -3.84 -6.15
CA SER A 80 2.33 -3.05 -4.99
C SER A 80 1.74 -3.56 -3.67
N TYR A 81 2.57 -3.81 -2.67
CA TYR A 81 2.15 -3.94 -1.28
C TYR A 81 2.30 -2.59 -0.56
N HIS A 82 1.18 -1.89 -0.37
CA HIS A 82 1.15 -0.61 0.34
C HIS A 82 0.62 -0.77 1.78
N PRO A 83 1.41 -0.60 2.85
CA PRO A 83 1.00 -0.86 4.24
C PRO A 83 -0.30 -0.16 4.71
N GLN A 84 -0.70 0.92 4.04
CA GLN A 84 -1.91 1.69 4.38
C GLN A 84 -3.19 1.25 3.64
N HIS A 85 -3.07 0.41 2.62
CA HIS A 85 -4.26 -0.13 1.97
C HIS A 85 -4.89 -1.24 2.82
N GLN A 86 -6.18 -1.48 2.62
CA GLN A 86 -6.86 -2.61 3.27
C GLN A 86 -6.32 -3.96 2.77
N SER A 87 -6.47 -5.02 3.56
CA SER A 87 -5.95 -6.35 3.20
C SER A 87 -6.48 -6.91 1.87
N ALA A 88 -7.70 -6.55 1.46
CA ALA A 88 -8.25 -6.92 0.15
C ALA A 88 -7.39 -6.45 -1.03
N TRP A 89 -6.61 -5.39 -0.83
CA TRP A 89 -5.74 -4.79 -1.84
C TRP A 89 -4.67 -5.76 -2.32
N SER A 90 -4.16 -6.66 -1.46
CA SER A 90 -3.15 -7.65 -1.89
C SER A 90 -3.66 -8.54 -3.02
N SER A 91 -4.85 -9.10 -2.87
CA SER A 91 -5.43 -9.93 -3.92
C SER A 91 -5.88 -9.11 -5.14
N HIS A 92 -6.24 -7.84 -4.95
CA HIS A 92 -6.53 -6.93 -6.06
C HIS A 92 -5.29 -6.71 -6.94
N GLU A 93 -4.14 -6.40 -6.34
CA GLU A 93 -2.86 -6.19 -7.04
C GLU A 93 -2.35 -7.46 -7.72
N LEU A 94 -2.44 -8.61 -7.05
CA LEU A 94 -2.11 -9.89 -7.69
C LEU A 94 -3.06 -10.21 -8.86
N CYS A 95 -4.33 -9.80 -8.77
CA CYS A 95 -5.28 -9.97 -9.86
C CYS A 95 -4.91 -9.12 -11.08
N HIS A 96 -4.36 -7.92 -10.91
CA HIS A 96 -3.82 -7.12 -12.01
C HIS A 96 -2.74 -7.89 -12.78
N GLY A 97 -1.75 -8.44 -12.08
CA GLY A 97 -0.71 -9.27 -12.71
C GLY A 97 -1.27 -10.54 -13.39
N LEU A 98 -2.36 -11.10 -12.89
CA LEU A 98 -3.01 -12.27 -13.51
C LEU A 98 -3.83 -11.92 -14.76
N VAL A 99 -4.43 -10.73 -14.78
CA VAL A 99 -5.18 -10.18 -15.92
C VAL A 99 -4.22 -9.74 -17.02
N GLY A 100 -3.11 -9.08 -16.65
CA GLY A 100 -2.18 -8.49 -17.60
C GLY A 100 -2.72 -7.21 -18.22
N PHE A 101 -2.14 -6.81 -19.35
CA PHE A 101 -2.51 -5.59 -20.07
C PHE A 101 -2.54 -5.80 -21.57
N ALA A 102 -3.24 -4.93 -22.29
CA ALA A 102 -3.18 -4.88 -23.75
C ALA A 102 -2.50 -3.60 -24.21
N TRP A 103 -1.59 -3.75 -25.18
CA TRP A 103 -0.87 -2.63 -25.78
C TRP A 103 -0.48 -2.95 -27.23
N GLU A 104 -0.56 -1.94 -28.09
CA GLU A 104 -0.11 -1.95 -29.49
C GLU A 104 0.60 -0.61 -29.77
N PRO A 105 1.67 -0.57 -30.59
CA PRO A 105 2.48 0.64 -30.82
C PRO A 105 1.69 1.87 -31.30
N ASP A 106 0.69 1.67 -32.14
CA ASP A 106 -0.11 2.74 -32.76
C ASP A 106 -1.51 2.86 -32.14
N ALA A 107 -1.70 2.33 -30.92
CA ALA A 107 -2.98 2.40 -30.24
C ALA A 107 -3.38 3.87 -29.97
N SER A 108 -4.63 4.18 -30.29
CA SER A 108 -5.19 5.50 -29.96
C SER A 108 -5.34 5.66 -28.43
N PRO A 109 -5.40 6.90 -27.90
CA PRO A 109 -5.70 7.13 -26.49
C PRO A 109 -7.00 6.45 -26.04
N PHE A 110 -8.00 6.40 -26.92
CA PHE A 110 -9.24 5.69 -26.67
C PHE A 110 -9.05 4.17 -26.58
N SER A 111 -8.19 3.60 -27.42
CA SER A 111 -7.83 2.17 -27.36
C SER A 111 -7.12 1.84 -26.03
N HIS A 112 -6.17 2.67 -25.60
CA HIS A 112 -5.52 2.51 -24.29
C HIS A 112 -6.53 2.63 -23.13
N ALA A 113 -7.48 3.55 -23.21
CA ALA A 113 -8.49 3.72 -22.17
C ALA A 113 -9.41 2.50 -22.08
N LEU A 114 -9.83 1.94 -23.21
CA LEU A 114 -10.62 0.71 -23.21
C LEU A 114 -9.85 -0.50 -22.66
N ALA A 115 -8.56 -0.62 -23.02
CA ALA A 115 -7.69 -1.67 -22.52
C ALA A 115 -7.50 -1.55 -20.99
N ALA A 116 -7.19 -0.36 -20.49
CA ALA A 116 -7.04 -0.09 -19.05
C ALA A 116 -8.35 -0.37 -18.29
N ARG A 117 -9.49 0.09 -18.81
CA ARG A 117 -10.81 -0.18 -18.23
C ARG A 117 -11.12 -1.68 -18.14
N LEU A 118 -10.75 -2.44 -19.17
CA LEU A 118 -10.94 -3.88 -19.20
C LEU A 118 -9.98 -4.60 -18.25
N ALA A 119 -8.73 -4.15 -18.14
CA ALA A 119 -7.76 -4.69 -17.18
C ALA A 119 -8.23 -4.51 -15.72
N GLU A 120 -8.86 -3.36 -15.43
CA GLU A 120 -9.37 -3.01 -14.09
C GLU A 120 -10.67 -3.75 -13.71
N LEU A 121 -11.43 -4.23 -14.70
CA LEU A 121 -12.78 -4.79 -14.50
C LEU A 121 -12.81 -5.91 -13.45
N LEU A 122 -11.98 -6.94 -13.62
CA LEU A 122 -11.97 -8.07 -12.70
C LEU A 122 -11.35 -7.73 -11.34
N PRO A 123 -10.21 -7.02 -11.24
CA PRO A 123 -9.64 -6.55 -9.97
C PRO A 123 -10.64 -5.73 -9.13
N VAL A 124 -11.43 -4.85 -9.74
CA VAL A 124 -12.49 -4.10 -9.03
C VAL A 124 -13.65 -4.99 -8.64
N THR A 125 -14.08 -5.88 -9.54
CA THR A 125 -15.15 -6.85 -9.22
C THR A 125 -14.74 -7.75 -8.04
N LEU A 126 -13.48 -8.20 -8.03
CA LEU A 126 -12.88 -8.96 -6.95
C LEU A 126 -12.92 -8.18 -5.64
N PHE A 127 -12.37 -6.97 -5.63
CA PHE A 127 -12.21 -6.14 -4.44
C PHE A 127 -13.54 -5.78 -3.78
N TYR A 128 -14.51 -5.32 -4.57
CA TYR A 128 -15.79 -4.87 -4.01
C TYR A 128 -16.77 -6.02 -3.76
N PHE A 129 -16.72 -7.12 -4.52
CA PHE A 129 -17.77 -8.14 -4.47
C PHE A 129 -17.27 -9.53 -4.10
N PHE A 130 -16.37 -10.13 -4.90
CA PHE A 130 -16.05 -11.56 -4.73
C PHE A 130 -15.24 -11.83 -3.46
N ASP A 131 -14.33 -10.94 -3.10
CA ASP A 131 -13.62 -11.03 -1.84
C ASP A 131 -14.56 -10.82 -0.63
N ASP A 132 -15.39 -9.77 -0.68
CA ASP A 132 -16.35 -9.47 0.38
C ASP A 132 -17.39 -10.58 0.60
N ALA A 133 -17.75 -11.30 -0.47
CA ALA A 133 -18.74 -12.38 -0.42
C ALA A 133 -18.38 -13.49 0.58
N SER A 134 -17.10 -13.65 0.94
CA SER A 134 -16.69 -14.61 1.98
C SER A 134 -15.74 -14.04 3.03
N SER A 135 -15.45 -12.73 3.00
CA SER A 135 -14.67 -12.10 4.06
C SER A 135 -15.48 -12.02 5.36
N ARG A 136 -14.84 -12.33 6.49
CA ARG A 136 -15.44 -12.07 7.81
C ARG A 136 -15.51 -10.57 8.07
N ARG A 137 -16.54 -10.15 8.80
CA ARG A 137 -16.80 -8.78 9.22
C ARG A 137 -16.98 -8.77 10.75
N CYS A 138 -16.77 -7.61 11.38
CA CYS A 138 -17.07 -7.46 12.81
C CYS A 138 -18.59 -7.47 13.06
N GLU A 139 -19.01 -7.58 14.33
CA GLU A 139 -20.42 -7.69 14.72
C GLU A 139 -21.29 -6.50 14.26
N LEU A 140 -20.70 -5.31 14.14
CA LEU A 140 -21.38 -4.11 13.66
C LEU A 140 -21.62 -4.14 12.13
N HIS A 141 -20.74 -4.78 11.38
CA HIS A 141 -20.76 -4.79 9.92
C HIS A 141 -21.27 -6.11 9.32
N GLN A 142 -21.56 -7.13 10.14
CA GLN A 142 -22.03 -8.43 9.68
C GLN A 142 -23.42 -8.38 8.98
N PHE A 143 -24.20 -7.32 9.21
CA PHE A 143 -25.56 -7.15 8.66
C PHE A 143 -25.66 -6.18 7.46
N GLY A 144 -24.52 -5.78 6.88
CA GLY A 144 -24.46 -4.98 5.66
C GLY A 144 -24.55 -3.47 5.89
N ARG A 145 -23.40 -2.78 5.83
CA ARG A 145 -23.18 -1.32 5.66
C ARG A 145 -21.76 -1.10 5.05
N PRO A 146 -21.46 0.07 4.45
CA PRO A 146 -20.93 0.15 3.09
C PRO A 146 -19.46 -0.23 2.96
N LEU A 147 -19.15 -0.85 1.82
CA LEU A 147 -17.83 -1.17 1.27
C LEU A 147 -17.05 0.06 0.79
N HIS A 148 -17.48 1.25 1.20
CA HIS A 148 -16.99 2.52 0.71
C HIS A 148 -16.62 3.39 1.92
N GLY A 149 -15.35 3.77 2.00
CA GLY A 149 -14.82 4.61 3.09
C GLY A 149 -13.58 4.02 3.75
N ALA A 150 -13.19 4.60 4.88
CA ALA A 150 -12.02 4.19 5.64
C ALA A 150 -12.14 2.72 6.13
N PRO A 151 -11.05 1.94 6.10
CA PRO A 151 -11.07 0.55 6.52
C PRO A 151 -11.43 0.41 8.01
N CYS A 152 -12.35 -0.51 8.32
CA CYS A 152 -12.69 -0.83 9.70
C CYS A 152 -11.66 -1.80 10.30
N LEU A 153 -10.84 -1.34 11.25
CA LEU A 153 -9.83 -2.17 11.92
C LEU A 153 -10.41 -3.43 12.57
N ALA A 154 -11.64 -3.39 13.09
CA ALA A 154 -12.29 -4.57 13.66
C ALA A 154 -12.66 -5.60 12.58
N CYS A 155 -13.05 -5.15 11.37
CA CYS A 155 -13.25 -6.04 10.24
C CYS A 155 -11.94 -6.65 9.74
N GLU A 156 -10.87 -5.86 9.66
CA GLU A 156 -9.55 -6.36 9.28
C GLU A 156 -9.08 -7.46 10.25
N ARG A 157 -9.20 -7.25 11.57
CA ARG A 157 -8.92 -8.29 12.57
C ARG A 157 -9.81 -9.52 12.42
N ALA A 158 -11.12 -9.35 12.21
CA ALA A 158 -12.03 -10.46 12.03
C ALA A 158 -11.65 -11.33 10.80
N SER A 159 -11.18 -10.69 9.72
CA SER A 159 -10.77 -11.39 8.49
C SER A 159 -9.54 -12.27 8.65
N GLN A 160 -8.71 -12.05 9.68
CA GLN A 160 -7.56 -12.91 10.00
C GLN A 160 -7.97 -14.33 10.41
N SER A 161 -9.21 -14.52 10.85
CA SER A 161 -9.78 -15.86 11.16
C SER A 161 -10.18 -16.65 9.90
N GLY A 162 -9.77 -16.20 8.71
CA GLY A 162 -10.10 -16.81 7.43
C GLY A 162 -11.53 -16.54 6.97
N PRO A 163 -12.02 -17.27 5.95
CA PRO A 163 -13.28 -16.95 5.29
C PRO A 163 -14.50 -17.36 6.13
N ARG A 164 -15.62 -16.64 5.95
CA ARG A 164 -16.96 -17.07 6.36
C ARG A 164 -17.63 -17.89 5.25
N ALA A 165 -18.84 -18.38 5.52
CA ALA A 165 -19.69 -18.97 4.49
C ALA A 165 -19.96 -17.97 3.36
N LEU A 166 -19.98 -18.49 2.13
CA LEU A 166 -20.16 -17.69 0.93
C LEU A 166 -21.55 -17.02 0.89
N ASP A 167 -21.53 -15.73 0.66
CA ASP A 167 -22.70 -14.90 0.41
C ASP A 167 -23.06 -14.93 -1.08
N GLY A 168 -24.01 -15.79 -1.43
CA GLY A 168 -24.46 -15.94 -2.82
C GLY A 168 -25.05 -14.65 -3.41
N GLN A 169 -25.71 -13.81 -2.58
CA GLN A 169 -26.27 -12.55 -3.07
C GLN A 169 -25.14 -11.59 -3.48
N ARG A 170 -24.09 -11.49 -2.67
CA ARG A 170 -22.94 -10.63 -2.97
C ARG A 170 -22.19 -11.10 -4.22
N MET A 171 -22.07 -12.42 -4.41
CA MET A 171 -21.53 -12.99 -5.65
C MET A 171 -22.37 -12.60 -6.87
N ASP A 172 -23.69 -12.73 -6.79
CA ASP A 172 -24.60 -12.37 -7.88
C ASP A 172 -24.56 -10.87 -8.20
N GLU A 173 -24.38 -10.01 -7.19
CA GLU A 173 -24.16 -8.57 -7.38
C GLU A 173 -22.87 -8.29 -8.16
N GLY A 174 -21.77 -8.96 -7.80
CA GLY A 174 -20.50 -8.84 -8.52
C GLY A 174 -20.61 -9.29 -9.98
N LEU A 175 -21.33 -10.39 -10.25
CA LEU A 175 -21.58 -10.85 -11.61
C LEU A 175 -22.42 -9.85 -12.41
N ARG A 176 -23.46 -9.27 -11.82
CA ARG A 176 -24.26 -8.23 -12.48
C ARG A 176 -23.42 -6.99 -12.80
N PHE A 177 -22.58 -6.56 -11.87
CA PHE A 177 -21.64 -5.45 -12.09
C PHE A 177 -20.71 -5.77 -13.26
N PHE A 178 -20.04 -6.93 -13.22
CA PHE A 178 -19.10 -7.35 -14.26
C PHE A 178 -19.75 -7.36 -15.66
N GLU A 179 -20.93 -7.97 -15.80
CA GLU A 179 -21.61 -8.08 -17.09
C GLU A 179 -22.16 -6.73 -17.58
N ALA A 180 -22.60 -5.84 -16.68
CA ALA A 180 -23.03 -4.50 -17.05
C ALA A 180 -21.85 -3.63 -17.52
N GLU A 181 -20.72 -3.74 -16.83
CA GLU A 181 -19.49 -3.02 -17.17
C GLU A 181 -18.90 -3.49 -18.51
N LEU A 182 -18.87 -4.80 -18.75
CA LEU A 182 -18.44 -5.35 -20.04
C LEU A 182 -19.33 -4.88 -21.20
N LYS A 183 -20.65 -4.81 -21.00
CA LYS A 183 -21.58 -4.24 -21.98
C LYS A 183 -21.31 -2.76 -22.24
N ALA A 184 -20.97 -1.98 -21.21
CA ALA A 184 -20.63 -0.58 -21.36
C ALA A 184 -19.31 -0.39 -22.13
N ILE A 185 -18.33 -1.27 -21.94
CA ILE A 185 -17.09 -1.31 -22.72
C ILE A 185 -17.39 -1.64 -24.19
N ASP A 186 -18.21 -2.66 -24.46
CA ASP A 186 -18.62 -3.04 -25.82
C ASP A 186 -19.38 -1.91 -26.52
N GLU A 187 -20.30 -1.26 -25.82
CA GLU A 187 -21.02 -0.11 -26.33
C GLU A 187 -20.05 1.05 -26.63
N SER A 188 -19.09 1.30 -25.74
CA SER A 188 -18.06 2.34 -25.95
C SER A 188 -17.30 2.11 -27.26
N ARG A 189 -16.88 0.86 -27.51
CA ARG A 189 -16.23 0.46 -28.78
C ARG A 189 -17.14 0.69 -29.98
N ARG A 190 -18.41 0.32 -29.87
CA ARG A 190 -19.39 0.46 -30.95
C ARG A 190 -19.65 1.91 -31.32
N VAL A 191 -19.71 2.82 -30.34
CA VAL A 191 -20.01 4.24 -30.57
C VAL A 191 -18.78 5.13 -30.72
N GLY A 192 -17.58 4.61 -30.47
CA GLY A 192 -16.31 5.35 -30.58
C GLY A 192 -16.10 6.41 -29.49
N ARG A 193 -16.72 6.25 -28.33
CA ARG A 193 -16.55 7.15 -27.16
C ARG A 193 -16.79 6.39 -25.86
N MET A 194 -16.25 6.88 -24.74
CA MET A 194 -16.49 6.27 -23.43
C MET A 194 -17.98 6.37 -23.04
N VAL A 195 -18.60 5.22 -22.79
CA VAL A 195 -19.92 5.09 -22.19
C VAL A 195 -19.74 4.64 -20.75
N PRO A 196 -19.98 5.52 -19.76
CA PRO A 196 -19.78 5.18 -18.36
C PRO A 196 -20.87 4.23 -17.87
N HIS A 197 -20.52 3.42 -16.88
CA HIS A 197 -21.46 2.67 -16.06
C HIS A 197 -21.11 2.92 -14.60
N HIS A 198 -21.99 3.62 -13.90
CA HIS A 198 -21.76 4.01 -12.52
C HIS A 198 -22.41 2.99 -11.57
N HIS A 199 -21.64 2.51 -10.60
CA HIS A 199 -22.13 1.65 -9.53
C HIS A 199 -21.69 2.20 -8.16
N GLY A 200 -22.57 2.94 -7.49
CA GLY A 200 -22.21 3.65 -6.27
C GLY A 200 -21.12 4.69 -6.56
N VAL A 201 -19.93 4.50 -5.99
CA VAL A 201 -18.74 5.35 -6.21
C VAL A 201 -17.81 4.83 -7.30
N ILE A 202 -18.13 3.69 -7.94
CA ILE A 202 -17.27 3.05 -8.93
C ILE A 202 -17.59 3.60 -10.33
N ASP A 203 -16.56 4.09 -11.01
CA ASP A 203 -16.59 4.52 -12.42
C ASP A 203 -15.27 4.18 -13.13
N LEU A 204 -15.23 3.01 -13.77
CA LEU A 204 -14.03 2.55 -14.48
C LEU A 204 -13.78 3.34 -15.78
N ALA A 205 -14.78 4.06 -16.30
CA ALA A 205 -14.57 4.90 -17.48
C ALA A 205 -13.74 6.13 -17.12
N SER A 206 -14.04 6.77 -15.99
CA SER A 206 -13.24 7.88 -15.46
C SER A 206 -11.85 7.41 -15.05
N ASP A 207 -11.74 6.31 -14.31
CA ASP A 207 -10.43 5.78 -13.86
C ASP A 207 -9.51 5.48 -15.06
N ALA A 208 -10.03 4.84 -16.10
CA ALA A 208 -9.25 4.57 -17.31
C ALA A 208 -8.85 5.82 -18.08
N ALA A 209 -9.70 6.85 -18.11
CA ALA A 209 -9.36 8.13 -18.73
C ALA A 209 -8.22 8.84 -17.97
N GLN A 210 -8.25 8.81 -16.64
CA GLN A 210 -7.18 9.37 -15.81
C GLN A 210 -5.88 8.56 -15.95
N TYR A 211 -5.95 7.23 -16.02
CA TYR A 211 -4.78 6.39 -16.30
C TYR A 211 -4.13 6.75 -17.63
N VAL A 212 -4.92 6.87 -18.71
CA VAL A 212 -4.38 7.27 -20.01
C VAL A 212 -3.81 8.68 -19.95
N HIS A 213 -4.49 9.63 -19.31
CA HIS A 213 -3.94 10.98 -19.16
C HIS A 213 -2.54 10.97 -18.51
N ALA A 214 -2.36 10.15 -17.46
CA ALA A 214 -1.09 10.04 -16.74
C ALA A 214 0.00 9.27 -17.51
N GLN A 215 -0.37 8.32 -18.38
CA GLN A 215 0.58 7.34 -18.93
C GLN A 215 0.76 7.43 -20.45
N LEU A 216 -0.09 8.18 -21.18
CA LEU A 216 -0.14 8.13 -22.65
C LEU A 216 1.21 8.44 -23.30
N ASN A 217 1.90 9.48 -22.86
CA ASN A 217 3.18 9.89 -23.43
C ASN A 217 4.21 8.77 -23.33
N ARG A 218 4.29 8.12 -22.15
CA ARG A 218 5.13 6.94 -21.94
C ARG A 218 4.69 5.77 -22.82
N LEU A 219 3.40 5.43 -22.84
CA LEU A 219 2.86 4.30 -23.61
C LEU A 219 3.07 4.44 -25.13
N GLN A 220 3.16 5.67 -25.65
CA GLN A 220 3.43 5.96 -27.06
C GLN A 220 4.93 6.16 -27.37
N SER A 221 5.79 6.08 -26.36
CA SER A 221 7.22 6.33 -26.52
C SER A 221 7.94 5.12 -27.13
N ARG A 222 9.01 5.38 -27.91
CA ARG A 222 9.88 4.33 -28.43
C ARG A 222 10.55 3.49 -27.33
N PRO A 223 11.04 4.07 -26.21
CA PRO A 223 11.57 3.26 -25.13
C PRO A 223 10.54 2.28 -24.55
N PHE A 224 9.27 2.66 -24.44
CA PHE A 224 8.22 1.74 -23.99
C PHE A 224 7.96 0.61 -25.00
N GLN A 225 7.94 0.90 -26.30
CA GLN A 225 7.87 -0.15 -27.32
C GLN A 225 9.03 -1.16 -27.16
N ARG A 226 10.26 -0.66 -26.98
CA ARG A 226 11.43 -1.51 -26.74
C ARG A 226 11.26 -2.35 -25.48
N PHE A 227 10.68 -1.81 -24.41
CA PHE A 227 10.39 -2.56 -23.20
C PHE A 227 9.50 -3.78 -23.50
N ILE A 228 8.42 -3.57 -24.27
CA ILE A 228 7.54 -4.67 -24.71
C ILE A 228 8.32 -5.68 -25.56
N ASP A 229 9.04 -5.22 -26.58
CA ASP A 229 9.75 -6.08 -27.53
C ASP A 229 10.84 -6.95 -26.88
N VAL A 230 11.51 -6.43 -25.85
CA VAL A 230 12.63 -7.11 -25.17
C VAL A 230 12.15 -8.04 -24.07
N PHE A 231 11.16 -7.61 -23.28
CA PHE A 231 10.84 -8.26 -22.01
C PHE A 231 9.55 -9.07 -22.02
N PHE A 232 8.68 -8.92 -23.02
CA PHE A 232 7.41 -9.64 -23.09
C PHE A 232 7.35 -10.62 -24.25
N ALA A 233 6.77 -11.79 -23.95
CA ALA A 233 6.21 -12.67 -24.96
C ALA A 233 4.69 -12.43 -25.04
N PRO A 234 4.07 -12.47 -26.24
CA PRO A 234 2.62 -12.40 -26.37
C PRO A 234 1.93 -13.47 -25.51
N GLU A 235 0.80 -13.10 -24.90
CA GLU A 235 -0.01 -13.96 -24.04
C GLU A 235 0.68 -14.41 -22.74
N GLN A 236 1.71 -13.68 -22.29
CA GLN A 236 2.39 -13.89 -21.02
C GLN A 236 2.37 -12.60 -20.19
N GLY A 237 1.17 -12.18 -19.78
CA GLY A 237 0.93 -10.90 -19.10
C GLY A 237 0.74 -9.70 -20.04
N TRP A 238 1.32 -9.73 -21.25
CA TRP A 238 1.01 -8.79 -22.32
C TRP A 238 0.10 -9.44 -23.37
N HIS A 239 -0.95 -8.73 -23.76
CA HIS A 239 -1.90 -9.11 -24.80
C HIS A 239 -1.75 -8.21 -26.03
N PRO A 240 -1.55 -8.78 -27.24
CA PRO A 240 -1.36 -8.01 -28.46
C PRO A 240 -2.66 -7.46 -29.04
N SER A 241 -3.80 -7.63 -28.35
CA SER A 241 -5.09 -7.08 -28.76
C SER A 241 -6.07 -6.99 -27.60
N PHE A 242 -7.07 -6.13 -27.74
CA PHE A 242 -8.18 -6.01 -26.79
C PHE A 242 -8.96 -7.34 -26.61
N GLU A 243 -9.18 -8.10 -27.69
CA GLU A 243 -9.95 -9.35 -27.62
C GLU A 243 -9.20 -10.44 -26.84
N SER A 244 -7.88 -10.47 -26.98
CA SER A 244 -7.05 -11.39 -26.21
C SER A 244 -7.12 -11.10 -24.70
N LEU A 245 -6.96 -9.84 -24.30
CA LEU A 245 -7.15 -9.42 -22.90
C LEU A 245 -8.56 -9.75 -22.41
N ARG A 246 -9.60 -9.52 -23.23
CA ARG A 246 -10.99 -9.83 -22.88
C ARG A 246 -11.17 -11.33 -22.61
N ALA A 247 -10.60 -12.18 -23.46
CA ALA A 247 -10.65 -13.62 -23.28
C ALA A 247 -9.96 -14.04 -21.98
N ARG A 248 -8.83 -13.41 -21.63
CA ARG A 248 -8.14 -13.65 -20.36
C ARG A 248 -8.98 -13.24 -19.14
N VAL A 249 -9.55 -12.04 -19.16
CA VAL A 249 -10.42 -11.52 -18.08
C VAL A 249 -11.63 -12.44 -17.87
N GLN A 250 -12.28 -12.89 -18.94
CA GLN A 250 -13.40 -13.83 -18.86
C GLN A 250 -12.97 -15.20 -18.31
N LEU A 251 -11.83 -15.72 -18.76
CA LEU A 251 -11.30 -17.00 -18.28
C LEU A 251 -10.97 -16.97 -16.78
N LEU A 252 -10.38 -15.87 -16.28
CA LEU A 252 -10.11 -15.68 -14.86
C LEU A 252 -11.39 -15.55 -14.04
N LYS A 253 -12.39 -14.82 -14.53
CA LYS A 253 -13.72 -14.78 -13.89
C LYS A 253 -14.30 -16.19 -13.77
N ASP A 254 -14.30 -16.96 -14.85
CA ASP A 254 -14.84 -18.32 -14.87
C ASP A 254 -14.09 -19.26 -13.91
N ASP A 255 -12.78 -19.06 -13.74
CA ASP A 255 -11.94 -19.80 -12.79
C ASP A 255 -12.27 -19.47 -11.33
N LEU A 256 -12.47 -18.19 -11.01
CA LEU A 256 -12.92 -17.77 -9.68
C LEU A 256 -14.30 -18.36 -9.33
N LEU A 257 -15.16 -18.56 -10.33
CA LEU A 257 -16.48 -19.16 -10.16
C LEU A 257 -16.45 -20.70 -10.18
N GLY A 258 -15.28 -21.32 -10.38
CA GLY A 258 -15.13 -22.77 -10.48
C GLY A 258 -15.75 -23.38 -11.75
N LEU A 259 -16.03 -22.56 -12.77
CA LEU A 259 -16.64 -22.99 -14.03
C LEU A 259 -15.61 -23.53 -15.02
N ARG A 260 -14.40 -22.98 -15.00
CA ARG A 260 -13.32 -23.36 -15.91
C ARG A 260 -11.96 -23.02 -15.32
N THR A 261 -10.97 -23.90 -15.46
CA THR A 261 -9.61 -23.59 -14.97
C THR A 261 -8.88 -22.59 -15.87
N CYS A 262 -8.35 -21.54 -15.27
CA CYS A 262 -7.43 -20.60 -15.90
C CYS A 262 -5.99 -21.11 -15.76
N PRO A 263 -5.21 -21.24 -16.86
CA PRO A 263 -3.82 -21.64 -16.76
C PRO A 263 -2.96 -20.52 -16.15
N PRO A 264 -1.97 -20.85 -15.31
CA PRO A 264 -0.99 -19.88 -14.84
C PRO A 264 -0.13 -19.36 -15.98
N TRP A 265 0.55 -18.23 -15.75
CA TRP A 265 1.56 -17.76 -16.69
C TRP A 265 2.74 -18.73 -16.75
N SER A 266 3.30 -18.92 -17.95
CA SER A 266 4.51 -19.72 -18.16
C SER A 266 5.77 -18.92 -17.84
N ALA A 267 5.80 -18.31 -16.66
CA ALA A 267 6.85 -17.40 -16.22
C ALA A 267 7.25 -17.69 -14.77
N SER A 268 8.45 -17.24 -14.40
CA SER A 268 8.98 -17.40 -13.05
C SER A 268 9.11 -16.04 -12.36
N PRO A 269 9.29 -15.98 -11.03
CA PRO A 269 9.62 -14.73 -10.35
C PRO A 269 10.82 -14.01 -10.98
N LYS A 270 11.84 -14.75 -11.44
CA LYS A 270 13.00 -14.18 -12.13
C LYS A 270 12.63 -13.50 -13.46
N THR A 271 11.61 -13.98 -14.16
CA THR A 271 11.11 -13.34 -15.37
C THR A 271 10.58 -11.95 -15.03
N TRP A 272 9.71 -11.84 -14.03
CA TRP A 272 9.10 -10.58 -13.61
C TRP A 272 10.08 -9.59 -13.01
N ILE A 273 11.07 -10.08 -12.25
CA ILE A 273 12.17 -9.24 -11.74
C ILE A 273 12.95 -8.61 -12.90
N ARG A 274 13.27 -9.38 -13.94
CA ARG A 274 13.97 -8.85 -15.13
C ARG A 274 13.12 -7.82 -15.86
N GLN A 275 11.82 -8.03 -16.00
CA GLN A 275 10.93 -7.03 -16.60
C GLN A 275 10.92 -5.73 -15.79
N ASP A 276 10.73 -5.81 -14.48
CA ASP A 276 10.68 -4.62 -13.62
C ASP A 276 12.01 -3.83 -13.66
N LEU A 277 13.15 -4.51 -13.52
CA LEU A 277 14.46 -3.89 -13.69
C LEU A 277 14.68 -3.35 -15.10
N GLY A 278 14.17 -4.04 -16.12
CA GLY A 278 14.23 -3.63 -17.52
C GLY A 278 13.53 -2.30 -17.75
N MET A 279 12.31 -2.15 -17.23
CA MET A 279 11.58 -0.88 -17.31
C MET A 279 12.32 0.24 -16.56
N ARG A 280 12.93 -0.05 -15.42
CA ARG A 280 13.73 0.93 -14.66
C ARG A 280 14.96 1.40 -15.43
N LEU A 281 15.73 0.49 -16.02
CA LEU A 281 16.89 0.83 -16.86
C LEU A 281 16.48 1.57 -18.14
N ILE A 282 15.37 1.16 -18.78
CA ILE A 282 14.81 1.85 -19.94
C ILE A 282 14.37 3.27 -19.60
N GLN A 283 13.82 3.50 -18.41
CA GLN A 283 13.44 4.83 -17.94
C GLN A 283 14.68 5.72 -17.76
N VAL A 284 15.77 5.21 -17.17
CA VAL A 284 17.03 5.94 -17.08
C VAL A 284 17.63 6.21 -18.46
N ALA A 285 17.63 5.20 -19.34
CA ALA A 285 18.13 5.34 -20.71
C ALA A 285 17.34 6.35 -21.54
N ALA A 286 16.03 6.47 -21.32
CA ALA A 286 15.18 7.44 -22.02
C ALA A 286 15.54 8.90 -21.70
N ASP A 287 16.22 9.15 -20.58
CA ASP A 287 16.70 10.48 -20.15
C ASP A 287 18.23 10.63 -20.35
N SER A 288 18.85 9.68 -21.05
CA SER A 288 20.30 9.60 -21.27
C SER A 288 20.66 9.75 -22.75
N GLU A 289 21.86 10.26 -23.04
CA GLU A 289 22.37 10.45 -24.41
C GLU A 289 23.85 10.02 -24.54
N GLY A 290 24.34 9.85 -25.77
CA GLY A 290 25.75 9.61 -26.04
C GLY A 290 26.26 8.23 -25.57
N ASP A 291 27.49 8.18 -25.05
CA ASP A 291 28.16 6.92 -24.71
C ASP A 291 27.45 6.16 -23.57
N VAL A 292 26.91 6.87 -22.58
CA VAL A 292 26.18 6.23 -21.46
C VAL A 292 24.91 5.52 -21.93
N LEU A 293 24.22 6.05 -22.95
CA LEU A 293 23.06 5.37 -23.53
C LEU A 293 23.46 4.04 -24.15
N ALA A 294 24.61 3.98 -24.84
CA ALA A 294 25.10 2.74 -25.44
C ALA A 294 25.50 1.71 -24.37
N GLU A 295 26.02 2.13 -23.22
CA GLU A 295 26.31 1.25 -22.09
C GLU A 295 25.03 0.73 -21.42
N LEU A 296 24.05 1.61 -21.16
CA LEU A 296 22.73 1.22 -20.64
C LEU A 296 22.01 0.26 -21.60
N ASP A 297 22.17 0.45 -22.90
CA ASP A 297 21.59 -0.43 -23.91
C ASP A 297 22.16 -1.84 -23.85
N GLN A 298 23.47 -1.97 -23.72
CA GLN A 298 24.14 -3.26 -23.50
C GLN A 298 23.68 -3.91 -22.20
N MET A 299 23.48 -3.13 -21.12
CA MET A 299 22.94 -3.65 -19.86
C MET A 299 21.51 -4.18 -20.01
N ILE A 300 20.64 -3.47 -20.73
CA ILE A 300 19.26 -3.89 -21.01
C ILE A 300 19.25 -5.21 -21.80
N GLU A 301 20.09 -5.33 -22.83
CA GLU A 301 20.20 -6.57 -23.62
C GLU A 301 20.72 -7.74 -22.78
N ARG A 302 21.73 -7.50 -21.93
CA ARG A 302 22.26 -8.52 -20.99
C ARG A 302 21.18 -8.97 -20.01
N LEU A 303 20.40 -8.03 -19.47
CA LEU A 303 19.30 -8.30 -18.53
C LEU A 303 18.19 -9.14 -19.17
N ALA A 304 17.96 -9.01 -20.48
CA ALA A 304 16.98 -9.84 -21.18
C ALA A 304 17.35 -11.33 -21.23
N SER A 305 18.64 -11.68 -21.08
CA SER A 305 19.08 -13.08 -21.03
C SER A 305 18.64 -13.79 -19.74
N GLU A 306 18.45 -15.11 -19.79
CA GLU A 306 18.03 -15.90 -18.61
C GLU A 306 19.15 -16.13 -17.59
N ASP A 307 20.40 -16.03 -18.02
CA ASP A 307 21.60 -16.34 -17.22
C ASP A 307 22.27 -15.09 -16.62
N VAL A 308 21.59 -13.94 -16.64
CA VAL A 308 22.14 -12.70 -16.09
C VAL A 308 22.42 -12.81 -14.59
N ASP A 309 23.63 -12.45 -14.19
CA ASP A 309 23.96 -12.22 -12.78
C ASP A 309 23.58 -10.78 -12.40
N LEU A 310 22.54 -10.65 -11.58
CA LEU A 310 22.04 -9.34 -11.15
C LEU A 310 23.06 -8.58 -10.30
N ASN A 311 23.94 -9.26 -9.56
CA ASN A 311 24.98 -8.60 -8.79
C ASN A 311 26.02 -7.95 -9.70
N ASP A 312 26.45 -8.67 -10.73
CA ASP A 312 27.36 -8.14 -11.74
C ASP A 312 26.74 -6.97 -12.53
N LEU A 313 25.45 -7.07 -12.87
CA LEU A 313 24.70 -5.97 -13.49
C LEU A 313 24.67 -4.72 -12.60
N MET A 314 24.37 -4.88 -11.30
CA MET A 314 24.36 -3.78 -10.34
C MET A 314 25.73 -3.13 -10.18
N SER A 315 26.81 -3.93 -10.10
CA SER A 315 28.19 -3.41 -10.04
C SER A 315 28.60 -2.71 -11.34
N THR A 316 28.13 -3.18 -12.49
CA THR A 316 28.33 -2.50 -13.78
C THR A 316 27.66 -1.12 -13.75
N TYR A 317 26.41 -1.04 -13.29
CA TYR A 317 25.69 0.24 -13.18
C TYR A 317 26.40 1.22 -12.24
N GLU A 318 26.83 0.73 -11.07
CA GLU A 318 27.58 1.53 -10.09
C GLU A 318 28.86 2.11 -10.69
N SER A 319 29.59 1.33 -11.49
CA SER A 319 30.78 1.83 -12.19
C SER A 319 30.44 2.93 -13.20
N LEU A 320 29.29 2.86 -13.89
CA LEU A 320 28.83 3.92 -14.79
C LEU A 320 28.54 5.23 -14.04
N THR A 321 28.05 5.16 -12.79
CA THR A 321 27.79 6.37 -11.98
C THR A 321 29.06 7.11 -11.56
N GLU A 322 30.24 6.48 -11.68
CA GLU A 322 31.54 7.15 -11.44
C GLU A 322 31.96 8.02 -12.65
N GLU A 323 31.50 7.66 -13.85
CA GLU A 323 31.88 8.31 -15.12
C GLU A 323 30.79 9.25 -15.65
N PHE A 324 29.53 8.97 -15.35
CA PHE A 324 28.36 9.68 -15.89
C PHE A 324 27.43 10.18 -14.78
N VAL A 325 26.70 11.25 -15.07
CA VAL A 325 25.63 11.74 -14.19
C VAL A 325 24.40 10.87 -14.40
N LEU A 326 24.20 9.91 -13.50
CA LEU A 326 23.07 9.00 -13.48
C LEU A 326 22.46 8.98 -12.07
N PRO A 327 21.19 8.55 -11.92
CA PRO A 327 20.67 8.19 -10.61
C PRO A 327 21.59 7.20 -9.91
N ASP A 328 21.72 7.30 -8.60
CA ASP A 328 22.55 6.37 -7.85
C ASP A 328 22.00 4.92 -7.91
N ARG A 329 22.85 3.96 -7.57
CA ARG A 329 22.51 2.55 -7.57
C ARG A 329 21.30 2.23 -6.68
N GLU A 330 21.20 2.82 -5.49
CA GLU A 330 20.09 2.55 -4.58
C GLU A 330 18.76 3.01 -5.20
N THR A 331 18.77 4.20 -5.81
CA THR A 331 17.63 4.76 -6.53
C THR A 331 17.13 3.83 -7.64
N VAL A 332 18.02 3.18 -8.39
CA VAL A 332 17.62 2.25 -9.46
C VAL A 332 17.25 0.86 -8.95
N PHE A 333 17.94 0.32 -7.95
CA PHE A 333 17.79 -1.09 -7.56
C PHE A 333 17.00 -1.32 -6.25
N SER A 334 16.45 -0.27 -5.64
CA SER A 334 15.47 -0.38 -4.57
C SER A 334 14.08 -0.65 -5.12
N THR A 335 13.80 -1.92 -5.42
CA THR A 335 12.56 -2.37 -6.07
C THR A 335 11.44 -2.71 -5.10
N GLY A 336 11.71 -2.77 -3.80
CA GLY A 336 10.78 -3.18 -2.75
C GLY A 336 10.77 -4.70 -2.49
N TYR A 337 11.68 -5.47 -3.08
CA TYR A 337 11.81 -6.92 -2.89
C TYR A 337 13.27 -7.39 -3.06
N PRO A 338 13.68 -8.50 -2.43
CA PRO A 338 15.06 -8.98 -2.51
C PRO A 338 15.42 -9.50 -3.90
N MET A 339 16.63 -9.20 -4.35
CA MET A 339 17.17 -9.59 -5.66
C MET A 339 18.62 -10.07 -5.52
N GLY A 340 18.86 -11.37 -5.66
CA GLY A 340 20.19 -11.95 -5.44
C GLY A 340 20.64 -11.74 -3.99
N SER A 341 21.79 -11.07 -3.79
CA SER A 341 22.26 -10.67 -2.46
C SER A 341 21.82 -9.27 -2.04
N HIS A 342 21.16 -8.51 -2.93
CA HIS A 342 20.65 -7.18 -2.63
C HIS A 342 19.28 -7.25 -1.94
N SER A 343 19.07 -6.46 -0.90
CA SER A 343 17.79 -6.42 -0.17
C SER A 343 16.64 -5.86 -1.02
N GLY A 344 16.97 -5.02 -2.01
CA GLY A 344 16.03 -4.26 -2.82
C GLY A 344 15.24 -3.23 -2.02
N ARG A 345 15.75 -2.83 -0.85
CA ARG A 345 15.13 -1.86 0.06
C ARG A 345 15.89 -0.55 0.02
N SER A 346 15.21 0.56 -0.23
CA SER A 346 15.81 1.88 -0.04
C SER A 346 15.83 2.23 1.44
N VAL A 347 17.04 2.39 1.98
CA VAL A 347 17.25 2.84 3.36
C VAL A 347 16.99 4.34 3.44
N HIS A 348 17.37 5.11 2.42
CA HIS A 348 17.13 6.55 2.36
C HIS A 348 15.63 6.87 2.37
N GLN A 349 14.83 6.17 1.58
CA GLN A 349 13.37 6.37 1.57
C GLN A 349 12.75 6.08 2.94
N ILE A 350 13.24 5.07 3.66
CA ILE A 350 12.74 4.75 5.00
C ILE A 350 13.20 5.76 6.03
N LEU A 351 14.43 6.25 5.91
CA LEU A 351 14.95 7.33 6.74
C LEU A 351 14.09 8.59 6.62
N GLU A 352 13.71 8.98 5.40
CA GLU A 352 12.78 10.10 5.16
C GLU A 352 11.43 9.86 5.84
N GLY A 353 10.87 8.66 5.69
CA GLY A 353 9.64 8.27 6.34
C GLY A 353 9.71 8.35 7.86
N LEU A 354 10.78 7.82 8.47
CA LEU A 354 11.02 7.88 9.92
C LEU A 354 11.21 9.32 10.40
N THR A 355 11.96 10.13 9.65
CA THR A 355 12.16 11.55 9.94
C THR A 355 10.83 12.31 9.91
N SER A 356 9.90 11.92 9.05
CA SER A 356 8.58 12.56 8.95
C SER A 356 7.61 12.18 10.08
N VAL A 357 7.86 11.13 10.87
CA VAL A 357 6.90 10.59 11.85
C VAL A 357 7.44 10.39 13.26
N CYS A 358 8.73 10.11 13.42
CA CYS A 358 9.39 9.90 14.71
C CYS A 358 10.77 10.60 14.77
N PRO A 359 10.87 11.90 14.42
CA PRO A 359 12.15 12.60 14.37
C PRO A 359 12.88 12.64 15.71
N LEU A 360 12.20 12.83 16.85
CA LEU A 360 12.82 12.87 18.17
C LEU A 360 13.38 11.50 18.56
N ALA A 361 12.60 10.43 18.37
CA ALA A 361 13.07 9.08 18.65
C ALA A 361 14.27 8.69 17.80
N LEU A 362 14.25 9.05 16.51
CA LEU A 362 15.35 8.81 15.58
C LEU A 362 16.61 9.58 15.99
N ASN A 363 16.48 10.88 16.26
CA ASN A 363 17.59 11.72 16.71
C ASN A 363 18.14 11.30 18.07
N TYR A 364 17.31 10.76 18.97
CA TYR A 364 17.77 10.25 20.27
C TYR A 364 18.64 9.00 20.14
N LEU A 365 18.34 8.13 19.16
CA LEU A 365 19.16 6.93 18.89
C LEU A 365 20.45 7.25 18.14
N ALA A 366 20.49 8.41 17.50
CA ALA A 366 21.57 8.83 16.65
C ALA A 366 22.45 9.84 17.40
N ASP A 367 23.57 9.37 17.97
CA ASP A 367 24.55 10.24 18.64
C ASP A 367 25.07 11.36 17.71
N GLU A 368 25.05 11.12 16.39
CA GLU A 368 25.35 12.07 15.30
C GLU A 368 24.37 11.89 14.12
N PRO A 369 24.07 12.92 13.30
CA PRO A 369 23.12 12.79 12.17
C PRO A 369 23.43 11.64 11.19
N GLU A 370 24.71 11.34 10.98
CA GLU A 370 25.19 10.25 10.11
C GLU A 370 24.80 8.86 10.65
N SER A 371 24.48 8.75 11.95
CA SER A 371 24.05 7.50 12.58
C SER A 371 22.54 7.21 12.43
N CYS A 372 21.72 8.18 12.00
CA CYS A 372 20.31 7.95 11.67
C CYS A 372 20.14 6.92 10.54
N LEU A 373 21.03 6.97 9.53
CA LEU A 373 21.01 6.02 8.42
C LEU A 373 21.27 4.59 8.90
N ALA A 374 22.19 4.39 9.85
CA ALA A 374 22.47 3.07 10.43
C ALA A 374 21.29 2.53 11.27
N VAL A 375 20.52 3.41 11.92
CA VAL A 375 19.27 3.02 12.61
C VAL A 375 18.22 2.60 11.60
N ALA A 376 18.00 3.41 10.55
CA ALA A 376 17.07 3.10 9.47
C ALA A 376 17.45 1.79 8.76
N GLU A 377 18.74 1.53 8.54
CA GLU A 377 19.22 0.28 7.95
C GLU A 377 18.84 -0.92 8.83
N LYS A 378 19.16 -0.89 10.14
CA LYS A 378 18.80 -1.98 11.07
C LYS A 378 17.29 -2.20 11.15
N PHE A 379 16.51 -1.13 11.21
CA PHE A 379 15.05 -1.21 11.19
C PHE A 379 14.55 -1.82 9.87
N SER A 380 15.02 -1.30 8.74
CA SER A 380 14.65 -1.78 7.41
C SER A 380 15.05 -3.23 7.18
N GLN A 381 16.04 -3.80 7.88
CA GLN A 381 16.37 -5.23 7.80
C GLN A 381 15.40 -6.10 8.62
N ALA A 382 14.88 -5.57 9.73
CA ALA A 382 13.99 -6.28 10.64
C ALA A 382 12.49 -6.14 10.27
N ASP A 383 12.11 -5.05 9.61
CA ASP A 383 10.73 -4.80 9.22
C ASP A 383 10.30 -5.69 8.05
N GLY A 384 9.02 -6.05 8.05
CA GLY A 384 8.43 -6.95 7.08
C GLY A 384 7.04 -6.47 6.65
N PRO A 385 6.43 -7.13 5.65
CA PRO A 385 5.10 -6.75 5.19
C PRO A 385 4.07 -6.82 6.32
N GLN A 386 3.50 -5.67 6.70
CA GLN A 386 2.41 -5.58 7.66
C GLN A 386 1.54 -4.34 7.40
N ARG A 387 0.21 -4.46 7.54
CA ARG A 387 -0.77 -3.37 7.34
C ARG A 387 -0.80 -2.43 8.52
N ARG A 388 0.34 -1.79 8.78
CA ARG A 388 0.53 -0.90 9.92
C ARG A 388 1.33 0.32 9.50
N PRO A 389 0.98 1.51 10.00
CA PRO A 389 1.74 2.72 9.72
C PRO A 389 3.19 2.66 10.20
N LEU A 390 4.10 3.33 9.47
CA LEU A 390 5.55 3.25 9.67
C LEU A 390 5.99 3.54 11.12
N GLY A 391 5.53 4.65 11.72
CA GLY A 391 5.91 5.03 13.08
C GLY A 391 5.53 3.97 14.13
N HIS A 392 4.38 3.32 13.97
CA HIS A 392 3.99 2.22 14.85
C HIS A 392 4.89 0.99 14.68
N ARG A 393 5.25 0.61 13.44
CA ARG A 393 6.19 -0.50 13.19
C ARG A 393 7.56 -0.21 13.79
N PHE A 394 8.04 1.02 13.64
CA PHE A 394 9.30 1.48 14.23
C PHE A 394 9.27 1.40 15.76
N SER A 395 8.20 1.86 16.40
CA SER A 395 8.04 1.74 17.86
C SER A 395 8.07 0.28 18.33
N ASP A 396 7.43 -0.65 17.62
CA ASP A 396 7.47 -2.06 18.00
C ASP A 396 8.87 -2.66 17.85
N TRP A 397 9.61 -2.25 16.82
CA TRP A 397 11.01 -2.62 16.67
C TRP A 397 11.86 -2.09 17.84
N LEU A 398 11.69 -0.83 18.26
CA LEU A 398 12.39 -0.26 19.41
C LEU A 398 12.09 -1.00 20.71
N ALA A 399 10.85 -1.45 20.90
CA ALA A 399 10.48 -2.27 22.04
C ALA A 399 11.26 -3.60 22.06
N GLN A 400 11.51 -4.20 20.90
CA GLN A 400 12.33 -5.41 20.77
C GLN A 400 13.82 -5.14 21.01
N GLN A 401 14.31 -3.93 20.68
CA GLN A 401 15.69 -3.51 20.97
C GLN A 401 15.92 -3.13 22.45
N GLY A 402 14.86 -2.98 23.24
CA GLY A 402 14.97 -2.51 24.63
C GLY A 402 15.34 -1.03 24.77
N ALA A 403 15.11 -0.22 23.72
CA ALA A 403 15.42 1.21 23.70
C ALA A 403 14.29 2.02 24.34
N SER A 404 14.21 2.04 25.69
CA SER A 404 13.05 2.57 26.43
C SER A 404 12.69 4.02 26.11
N THR A 405 13.65 4.96 26.20
CA THR A 405 13.39 6.38 25.97
C THR A 405 13.01 6.65 24.51
N ALA A 406 13.72 6.04 23.55
CA ALA A 406 13.38 6.14 22.13
C ALA A 406 11.99 5.56 21.81
N LEU A 407 11.62 4.45 22.45
CA LEU A 407 10.30 3.83 22.31
C LEU A 407 9.18 4.76 22.79
N GLU A 408 9.37 5.41 23.95
CA GLU A 408 8.43 6.37 24.50
C GLU A 408 8.21 7.55 23.54
N LEU A 409 9.30 8.13 23.02
CA LEU A 409 9.27 9.19 22.01
C LEU A 409 8.56 8.72 20.73
N ALA A 410 8.93 7.55 20.18
CA ALA A 410 8.35 7.06 18.94
C ALA A 410 6.84 6.82 19.06
N ARG A 411 6.38 6.31 20.21
CA ARG A 411 4.95 6.12 20.47
C ARG A 411 4.20 7.45 20.59
N PHE A 412 4.81 8.43 21.24
CA PHE A 412 4.27 9.78 21.33
C PHE A 412 4.12 10.40 19.94
N GLU A 413 5.21 10.47 19.18
CA GLU A 413 5.24 11.11 17.86
C GLU A 413 4.33 10.40 16.84
N ALA A 414 4.39 9.06 16.78
CA ALA A 414 3.49 8.29 15.91
C ALA A 414 2.02 8.55 16.22
N THR A 415 1.66 8.69 17.51
CA THR A 415 0.27 9.01 17.91
C THR A 415 -0.15 10.41 17.46
N LEU A 416 0.78 11.38 17.44
CA LEU A 416 0.50 12.74 16.95
C LEU A 416 0.33 12.79 15.44
N CYS A 417 1.22 12.12 14.70
CA CYS A 417 1.24 12.11 13.25
C CYS A 417 0.12 11.24 12.65
N GLN A 418 -0.33 10.21 13.36
CA GLN A 418 -1.29 9.22 12.88
C GLN A 418 -2.46 9.08 13.87
N PRO A 419 -3.25 10.15 14.06
CA PRO A 419 -4.29 10.19 15.07
C PRO A 419 -5.40 9.20 14.76
N ILE A 420 -6.03 8.67 15.80
CA ILE A 420 -7.20 7.81 15.64
C ILE A 420 -8.40 8.67 15.28
N PRO A 421 -9.24 8.22 14.32
CA PRO A 421 -10.46 8.93 13.98
C PRO A 421 -11.35 9.17 15.19
N LEU A 422 -12.01 10.34 15.22
CA LEU A 422 -12.99 10.69 16.23
C LEU A 422 -14.11 9.65 16.30
N ASP A 423 -14.40 9.17 17.51
CA ASP A 423 -15.57 8.32 17.74
C ASP A 423 -16.83 9.21 17.81
N VAL A 424 -17.46 9.41 16.65
CA VAL A 424 -18.65 10.27 16.54
C VAL A 424 -19.82 9.78 17.39
N TYR A 425 -19.91 8.48 17.66
CA TYR A 425 -20.96 7.93 18.52
C TYR A 425 -20.69 8.28 19.98
N ARG A 426 -19.45 8.15 20.43
CA ARG A 426 -19.03 8.64 21.76
C ARG A 426 -19.39 10.11 21.94
N VAL A 427 -18.96 10.98 21.03
CA VAL A 427 -19.21 12.42 21.13
C VAL A 427 -20.71 12.72 21.19
N THR A 428 -21.51 12.02 20.39
CA THR A 428 -22.96 12.22 20.35
C THR A 428 -23.66 11.72 21.61
N LEU A 429 -23.18 10.63 22.22
CA LEU A 429 -23.81 9.96 23.35
C LEU A 429 -23.22 10.32 24.72
N ALA A 430 -22.16 11.14 24.75
CA ALA A 430 -21.44 11.51 25.98
C ALA A 430 -22.33 12.09 27.09
N ASN A 431 -23.47 12.70 26.75
CA ASN A 431 -24.40 13.32 27.71
C ASN A 431 -25.59 12.42 28.10
N ILE A 432 -25.64 11.17 27.62
CA ILE A 432 -26.82 10.29 27.74
C ILE A 432 -26.52 9.05 28.59
N SER A 433 -25.25 8.75 28.90
CA SER A 433 -24.90 7.51 29.58
C SER A 433 -25.00 7.56 31.10
N ASP A 434 -25.35 6.42 31.69
CA ASP A 434 -25.38 6.20 33.13
C ASP A 434 -23.95 6.04 33.69
N ASP A 435 -23.54 6.91 34.61
CA ASP A 435 -22.19 6.96 35.20
C ASP A 435 -21.87 5.77 36.11
N HIS A 436 -22.83 4.86 36.32
CA HIS A 436 -22.73 3.73 37.24
C HIS A 436 -22.30 2.39 36.59
N GLY A 437 -22.13 2.33 35.26
CA GLY A 437 -21.75 1.12 34.52
C GLY A 437 -20.23 0.82 34.45
N PRO A 438 -19.80 -0.32 33.90
CA PRO A 438 -18.38 -0.53 33.59
C PRO A 438 -17.87 0.52 32.60
N LEU A 439 -16.64 1.00 32.81
CA LEU A 439 -15.98 2.01 31.97
C LEU A 439 -14.82 1.38 31.20
N ALA A 440 -14.57 1.92 30.00
CA ALA A 440 -13.41 1.63 29.18
C ALA A 440 -12.73 2.93 28.76
N ILE A 441 -11.46 2.86 28.39
CA ILE A 441 -10.78 3.98 27.72
C ILE A 441 -11.48 4.23 26.38
N ALA A 442 -11.72 5.50 26.07
CA ALA A 442 -12.32 5.89 24.80
C ALA A 442 -11.53 5.34 23.61
N SER A 443 -12.24 4.81 22.62
CA SER A 443 -11.65 4.12 21.46
C SER A 443 -10.71 5.03 20.65
N ASP A 444 -10.97 6.34 20.69
CA ASP A 444 -10.24 7.44 20.06
C ASP A 444 -9.25 8.14 21.00
N CYS A 445 -9.06 7.64 22.23
CA CYS A 445 -8.07 8.16 23.18
C CYS A 445 -6.84 7.24 23.25
N ARG A 446 -5.65 7.84 23.35
CA ARG A 446 -4.39 7.15 23.61
C ARG A 446 -3.73 7.73 24.84
N LEU A 447 -3.32 6.83 25.73
CA LEU A 447 -2.53 7.16 26.90
C LEU A 447 -1.06 6.92 26.57
N ILE A 448 -0.23 7.95 26.73
CA ILE A 448 1.21 7.88 26.46
C ILE A 448 1.96 8.29 27.72
N TYR A 449 2.75 7.38 28.25
CA TYR A 449 3.68 7.66 29.35
C TYR A 449 5.05 8.04 28.76
N LEU A 450 5.60 9.15 29.24
CA LEU A 450 6.95 9.60 28.98
C LEU A 450 7.72 9.64 30.29
N SER A 451 8.86 8.97 30.36
CA SER A 451 9.84 9.15 31.44
C SER A 451 10.29 10.61 31.51
N ASN A 452 10.91 11.02 32.63
CA ASN A 452 11.41 12.38 32.77
C ASN A 452 12.38 12.77 31.64
N GLU A 453 13.21 11.84 31.18
CA GLU A 453 14.11 12.07 30.06
C GLU A 453 13.34 12.30 28.75
N ALA A 454 12.41 11.40 28.40
CA ALA A 454 11.61 11.54 27.18
C ALA A 454 10.73 12.81 27.21
N ALA A 455 10.17 13.16 28.36
CA ALA A 455 9.37 14.38 28.54
C ALA A 455 10.19 15.66 28.36
N GLN A 456 11.46 15.67 28.82
CA GLN A 456 12.38 16.78 28.59
C GLN A 456 12.74 16.90 27.10
N ILE A 457 13.00 15.79 26.41
CA ILE A 457 13.28 15.79 24.97
C ILE A 457 12.09 16.29 24.16
N ALA A 458 10.87 15.89 24.56
CA ALA A 458 9.63 16.31 23.92
C ALA A 458 9.15 17.72 24.30
N ASP A 459 9.88 18.43 25.18
CA ASP A 459 9.51 19.76 25.70
C ASP A 459 8.13 19.80 26.38
N LEU A 460 7.81 18.79 27.19
CA LEU A 460 6.50 18.60 27.84
C LEU A 460 6.49 18.77 29.36
N GLY A 461 7.61 19.14 29.99
CA GLY A 461 7.59 19.43 31.42
C GLY A 461 8.95 19.74 32.06
N GLU A 462 8.92 20.61 33.07
CA GLU A 462 10.05 20.89 33.95
C GLU A 462 9.96 20.01 35.22
N GLY A 463 10.38 18.75 35.14
CA GLY A 463 10.76 17.97 36.32
C GLY A 463 9.90 16.77 36.73
N GLY A 464 9.66 15.84 35.81
CA GLY A 464 9.07 14.54 36.14
C GLY A 464 8.68 13.73 34.92
N ALA A 465 8.32 12.46 35.16
CA ALA A 465 7.62 11.68 34.15
C ALA A 465 6.22 12.27 33.91
N VAL A 466 5.74 12.19 32.68
CA VAL A 466 4.48 12.77 32.24
C VAL A 466 3.58 11.69 31.67
N LEU A 467 2.30 11.70 32.06
CA LEU A 467 1.26 10.95 31.36
C LEU A 467 0.47 11.91 30.48
N LEU A 468 0.24 11.52 29.23
CA LEU A 468 -0.54 12.26 28.26
C LEU A 468 -1.78 11.46 27.89
N ALA A 469 -2.93 12.14 27.80
CA ALA A 469 -4.08 11.66 27.06
C ALA A 469 -4.16 12.43 25.73
N ILE A 470 -4.07 11.70 24.62
CA ILE A 470 -4.09 12.23 23.27
C ILE A 470 -5.35 11.74 22.58
N GLN A 471 -6.22 12.65 22.14
CA GLN A 471 -7.48 12.31 21.50
C GLN A 471 -7.97 13.47 20.63
N PRO A 472 -8.77 13.21 19.59
CA PRO A 472 -9.41 14.27 18.83
C PRO A 472 -10.50 14.97 19.67
N ASN A 473 -10.61 16.28 19.52
CA ASN A 473 -11.70 17.08 20.07
C ASN A 473 -12.96 16.96 19.17
N SER A 474 -14.01 17.72 19.48
CA SER A 474 -15.26 17.67 18.72
C SER A 474 -15.18 18.22 17.29
N SER A 475 -14.14 18.99 16.93
CA SER A 475 -13.85 19.39 15.54
C SER A 475 -12.97 18.37 14.81
N GLY A 476 -12.48 17.33 15.49
CA GLY A 476 -11.56 16.34 14.94
C GLY A 476 -10.09 16.74 15.02
N GLU A 477 -9.77 17.90 15.61
CA GLU A 477 -8.39 18.33 15.85
C GLU A 477 -7.82 17.59 17.06
N LEU A 478 -6.54 17.24 17.00
CA LEU A 478 -5.89 16.50 18.08
C LEU A 478 -5.66 17.38 19.31
N GLU A 479 -6.08 16.90 20.48
CA GLU A 479 -5.86 17.54 21.77
C GLU A 479 -4.90 16.68 22.61
N ILE A 480 -3.88 17.31 23.21
CA ILE A 480 -2.92 16.67 24.11
C ILE A 480 -3.17 17.20 25.52
N LYS A 481 -3.49 16.30 26.46
CA LYS A 481 -3.75 16.64 27.86
C LYS A 481 -2.66 16.03 28.73
N ILE A 482 -1.89 16.87 29.42
CA ILE A 482 -1.00 16.44 30.49
C ILE A 482 -1.86 16.05 31.69
N MET A 483 -1.72 14.81 32.13
CA MET A 483 -2.46 14.25 33.25
C MET A 483 -1.72 14.46 34.57
N ASP A 484 -2.48 14.82 35.60
CA ASP A 484 -2.01 14.77 36.98
C ASP A 484 -1.64 13.31 37.34
N PRO A 485 -0.46 13.04 37.95
CA PRO A 485 -0.08 11.72 38.42
C PRO A 485 -1.16 11.00 39.24
N GLU A 486 -1.95 11.73 40.05
CA GLU A 486 -3.03 11.14 40.87
C GLU A 486 -4.17 10.57 40.02
N LEU A 487 -4.39 11.11 38.81
CA LEU A 487 -5.38 10.60 37.85
C LEU A 487 -4.82 9.51 36.94
N ALA A 488 -3.50 9.50 36.75
CA ALA A 488 -2.77 8.60 35.88
C ALA A 488 -2.65 7.17 36.44
N GLU A 489 -2.28 7.07 37.71
CA GLU A 489 -2.00 5.79 38.38
C GLU A 489 -3.21 4.83 38.40
N PRO A 490 -4.45 5.28 38.69
CA PRO A 490 -5.65 4.46 38.61
C PRO A 490 -5.90 3.84 37.22
N LEU A 491 -5.58 4.57 36.14
CA LEU A 491 -5.79 4.10 34.76
C LEU A 491 -4.87 2.94 34.39
N PHE A 492 -3.58 3.01 34.76
CA PHE A 492 -2.63 1.93 34.48
C PHE A 492 -2.88 0.68 35.31
N ASN A 493 -3.32 0.87 36.56
CA ASN A 493 -3.62 -0.23 37.47
C ASN A 493 -5.00 -0.86 37.22
N GLY A 494 -5.82 -0.27 36.33
CA GLY A 494 -7.19 -0.71 36.08
C GLY A 494 -8.13 -0.54 37.29
N GLN A 495 -7.84 0.44 38.16
CA GLN A 495 -8.53 0.66 39.44
C GLN A 495 -9.12 2.08 39.50
N VAL A 496 -10.10 2.38 38.65
CA VAL A 496 -10.80 3.67 38.66
C VAL A 496 -12.08 3.59 39.51
N ASP A 497 -11.88 3.34 40.81
CA ASP A 497 -12.99 3.14 41.77
C ASP A 497 -13.35 4.41 42.56
N ASP A 498 -12.45 5.40 42.62
CA ASP A 498 -12.72 6.67 43.28
C ASP A 498 -13.73 7.51 42.47
N PRO A 499 -14.90 7.90 43.04
CA PRO A 499 -15.94 8.62 42.32
C PRO A 499 -15.49 9.97 41.74
N VAL A 500 -14.55 10.67 42.39
CA VAL A 500 -14.08 11.99 41.93
C VAL A 500 -13.19 11.83 40.71
N THR A 501 -12.20 10.94 40.79
CA THR A 501 -11.30 10.57 39.68
C THR A 501 -12.10 10.08 38.49
N ARG A 502 -13.08 9.20 38.75
CA ARG A 502 -13.99 8.67 37.73
C ARG A 502 -14.78 9.77 37.03
N ALA A 503 -15.41 10.68 37.78
CA ALA A 503 -16.17 11.79 37.21
C ALA A 503 -15.28 12.72 36.37
N LEU A 504 -14.05 12.97 36.81
CA LEU A 504 -13.11 13.81 36.06
C LEU A 504 -12.66 13.14 34.76
N LEU A 505 -12.33 11.86 34.78
CA LEU A 505 -11.93 11.12 33.56
C LEU A 505 -13.07 10.99 32.55
N LEU A 506 -14.31 10.87 33.01
CA LEU A 506 -15.52 10.96 32.18
C LEU A 506 -15.68 12.35 31.58
N GLN A 507 -15.54 13.41 32.39
CA GLN A 507 -15.63 14.80 31.93
C GLN A 507 -14.54 15.14 30.89
N LEU A 508 -13.35 14.58 31.03
CA LEU A 508 -12.25 14.73 30.08
C LEU A 508 -12.44 13.90 28.79
N GLY A 509 -13.44 13.01 28.77
CA GLY A 509 -13.74 12.10 27.68
C GLY A 509 -12.75 10.94 27.52
N ILE A 510 -11.88 10.72 28.52
CA ILE A 510 -10.85 9.67 28.52
C ILE A 510 -11.50 8.32 28.78
N LEU A 511 -12.45 8.27 29.71
CA LEU A 511 -13.27 7.10 29.97
C LEU A 511 -14.65 7.25 29.34
N VAL A 512 -15.21 6.13 28.91
CA VAL A 512 -16.57 6.00 28.38
C VAL A 512 -17.23 4.75 28.95
N PRO A 513 -18.57 4.69 29.02
CA PRO A 513 -19.26 3.44 29.31
C PRO A 513 -18.88 2.37 28.29
N GLU A 514 -18.63 1.15 28.77
CA GLU A 514 -18.33 0.01 27.88
C GLU A 514 -19.53 -0.34 26.98
N ARG A 515 -20.74 0.03 27.41
CA ARG A 515 -21.98 -0.12 26.63
C ARG A 515 -22.87 1.10 26.82
N TYR A 516 -23.27 1.72 25.71
CA TYR A 516 -24.36 2.70 25.69
C TYR A 516 -25.68 1.91 25.74
N GLY A 517 -26.37 1.97 26.89
CA GLY A 517 -27.59 1.22 27.18
C GLY A 517 -28.84 1.71 26.46
#